data_AF-A0A1Q3QM42-F1
#
_entry.id   AF-A0A1Q3QM42-F1
#
_cell.length_a   1.000
_cell.length_b   1.000
_cell.length_c   1.000
_cell.angle_alpha   90.00
_cell.angle_beta   90.00
_cell.angle_gamma   90.00
#
_symmetry.space_group_name_H-M   'P 1'
#
loop_
_entity.id
_entity.type
_entity.pdbx_description
1 polymer ?
#
loop_
_entity_poly.entity_id
_entity_poly.type
_entity_poly.pdbx_seq_one_letter_code
_entity_poly.pdbx_strand_id
1 'polypeptide(L)'
;MFAIHGKIEILKREGRELGGYARHYYDLFQLSQRPEVLAMLQSTEYTEIKTDYDRVSREHFPNSYYFPEGMRFSNSDALFPTGALAVMIADAYTKQCELLCFGAYPSWEEVAACFKEFRQHL
;
A
#
# COMPACT_ATOMS: atom_id res chain seq x y z
N MET A 1 3.37 0.44 -3.42
CA MET A 1 2.31 1.33 -2.91
C MET A 1 1.18 1.56 -3.91
N PHE A 2 1.42 2.06 -5.12
CA PHE A 2 0.37 2.25 -6.14
C PHE A 2 -0.50 1.03 -6.40
N ALA A 3 0.12 -0.16 -6.51
CA ALA A 3 -0.60 -1.41 -6.73
C ALA A 3 -1.68 -1.68 -5.67
N ILE A 4 -1.33 -1.66 -4.38
CA ILE A 4 -2.31 -1.91 -3.32
C ILE A 4 -3.32 -0.77 -3.18
N HIS A 5 -2.90 0.48 -3.44
CA HIS A 5 -3.81 1.63 -3.48
C HIS A 5 -4.92 1.43 -4.51
N GLY A 6 -4.57 1.11 -5.75
CA GLY A 6 -5.58 0.87 -6.79
C GLY A 6 -6.51 -0.30 -6.47
N LYS A 7 -6.03 -1.36 -5.81
CA LYS A 7 -6.88 -2.46 -5.38
C LYS A 7 -7.86 -2.08 -4.28
N ILE A 8 -7.45 -1.20 -3.37
CA ILE A 8 -8.35 -0.66 -2.35
C ILE A 8 -9.39 0.29 -2.96
N GLU A 9 -9.02 1.10 -3.94
CA GLU A 9 -10.01 1.91 -4.68
C GLU A 9 -11.03 1.04 -5.41
N ILE A 10 -10.59 -0.05 -6.05
CA ILE A 10 -11.49 -1.02 -6.68
C ILE A 10 -12.39 -1.71 -5.64
N LEU A 11 -11.82 -2.15 -4.50
CA LEU A 11 -12.61 -2.74 -3.41
C LEU A 11 -13.70 -1.77 -2.94
N LYS A 12 -13.37 -0.49 -2.72
CA LYS A 12 -14.33 0.53 -2.27
C LYS A 12 -15.44 0.80 -3.29
N ARG A 13 -15.11 0.79 -4.59
CA ARG A 13 -16.07 1.11 -5.67
C ARG A 13 -16.94 -0.08 -6.07
N GLU A 14 -16.35 -1.26 -6.13
CA GLU A 14 -16.95 -2.45 -6.75
C GLU A 14 -17.22 -3.59 -5.75
N GLY A 15 -16.76 -3.47 -4.51
CA GLY A 15 -16.86 -4.55 -3.50
C GLY A 15 -15.97 -5.75 -3.80
N ARG A 16 -15.04 -5.64 -4.74
CA ARG A 16 -14.15 -6.74 -5.14
C ARG A 16 -13.06 -6.97 -4.09
N GLU A 17 -13.03 -8.17 -3.54
CA GLU A 17 -12.03 -8.58 -2.54
C GLU A 17 -10.59 -8.43 -3.03
N LEU A 18 -9.66 -8.18 -2.09
CA LEU A 18 -8.23 -8.03 -2.35
C LEU A 18 -7.58 -9.35 -2.84
N GLY A 19 -8.07 -10.49 -2.37
CA GLY A 19 -7.48 -11.80 -2.64
C GLY A 19 -5.95 -11.80 -2.45
N GLY A 20 -5.24 -12.35 -3.44
CA GLY A 20 -3.78 -12.44 -3.44
C GLY A 20 -3.05 -11.10 -3.29
N TYR A 21 -3.68 -9.95 -3.59
CA TYR A 21 -3.03 -8.65 -3.48
C TYR A 21 -2.78 -8.21 -2.03
N ALA A 22 -3.47 -8.78 -1.04
CA ALA A 22 -3.24 -8.44 0.36
C ALA A 22 -1.82 -8.83 0.84
N ARG A 23 -1.11 -9.72 0.13
CA ARG A 23 0.31 -10.02 0.39
C ARG A 23 1.22 -8.79 0.29
N HIS A 24 0.82 -7.77 -0.46
CA HIS A 24 1.63 -6.56 -0.63
C HIS A 24 1.83 -5.79 0.67
N TYR A 25 0.98 -5.99 1.67
CA TYR A 25 1.18 -5.45 3.00
C TYR A 25 2.43 -6.05 3.67
N TYR A 26 2.64 -7.35 3.53
CA TYR A 26 3.86 -8.02 3.98
C TYR A 26 5.08 -7.48 3.21
N ASP A 27 5.00 -7.42 1.88
CA ASP A 27 6.11 -6.92 1.04
C ASP A 27 6.49 -5.48 1.45
N LEU A 28 5.50 -4.61 1.67
CA LEU A 28 5.71 -3.23 2.11
C LEU A 28 6.29 -3.15 3.51
N PHE A 29 5.84 -3.98 4.46
CA PHE A 29 6.42 -4.04 5.79
C PHE A 29 7.91 -4.42 5.71
N GLN A 30 8.25 -5.49 4.98
CA GLN A 30 9.64 -5.93 4.84
C GLN A 30 10.53 -4.86 4.20
N LEU A 31 10.04 -4.18 3.16
CA LEU A 31 10.75 -3.08 2.52
C LEU A 31 10.93 -1.88 3.46
N SER A 32 9.95 -1.60 4.31
CA SER A 32 10.00 -0.46 5.23
C SER A 32 11.04 -0.64 6.35
N GLN A 33 11.53 -1.87 6.58
CA GLN A 33 12.63 -2.12 7.51
C GLN A 33 14.01 -1.88 6.91
N ARG A 34 14.09 -1.57 5.61
CA ARG A 34 15.35 -1.32 4.92
C ARG A 34 15.73 0.16 5.01
N PRO A 35 16.87 0.53 5.62
CA PRO A 35 17.30 1.93 5.71
C PRO A 35 17.37 2.63 4.35
N GLU A 36 17.78 1.92 3.30
CA GLU A 36 17.84 2.43 1.93
C GLU A 36 16.46 2.79 1.36
N VAL A 37 15.42 2.02 1.69
CA VAL A 37 14.05 2.31 1.27
C VAL A 37 13.53 3.54 2.01
N LEU A 38 13.75 3.61 3.33
CA LEU A 38 13.36 4.78 4.13
C LEU A 38 14.06 6.05 3.66
N ALA A 39 15.36 5.96 3.34
CA ALA A 39 16.12 7.08 2.78
C ALA A 39 15.59 7.51 1.41
N MET A 40 15.24 6.57 0.53
CA MET A 40 14.62 6.88 -0.76
C MET A 40 13.26 7.57 -0.59
N LEU A 41 12.41 7.12 0.33
CA LEU A 41 11.12 7.76 0.61
C LEU A 41 11.27 9.23 1.08
N GLN A 42 12.40 9.56 1.69
CA GLN A 42 12.72 10.91 2.16
C GLN A 42 13.42 11.79 1.10
N SER A 43 13.81 11.22 -0.03
CA SER A 43 14.58 11.93 -1.05
C SER A 43 13.70 12.53 -2.15
N THR A 44 14.30 13.38 -2.99
CA THR A 44 13.65 13.91 -4.19
C THR A 44 13.36 12.81 -5.22
N GLU A 45 14.18 11.75 -5.24
CA GLU A 45 14.03 10.60 -6.14
C GLU A 45 12.63 9.98 -6.02
N TYR A 46 12.10 9.81 -4.81
CA TYR A 46 10.75 9.26 -4.66
C TYR A 46 9.67 10.17 -5.25
N THR A 47 9.84 11.49 -5.18
CA THR A 47 8.91 12.44 -5.81
C THR A 47 9.00 12.36 -7.33
N GLU A 48 10.21 12.23 -7.88
CA GLU A 48 10.45 12.05 -9.31
C GLU A 48 9.82 10.75 -9.83
N ILE A 49 10.03 9.63 -9.12
CA ILE A 49 9.42 8.33 -9.43
C ILE A 49 7.89 8.42 -9.42
N LYS A 50 7.29 9.06 -8.41
CA LYS A 50 5.83 9.24 -8.34
C LYS A 50 5.31 10.05 -9.52
N THR A 51 6.01 11.12 -9.89
CA THR A 51 5.62 12.02 -10.99
C THR A 51 5.70 11.29 -12.34
N ASP A 52 6.77 10.54 -12.58
CA ASP A 52 6.91 9.77 -13.81
C ASP A 52 5.87 8.65 -13.91
N TYR A 53 5.63 7.94 -12.80
CA TYR A 53 4.60 6.92 -12.73
C TYR A 53 3.20 7.48 -13.03
N ASP A 54 2.85 8.66 -12.49
CA ASP A 54 1.58 9.34 -12.77
C ASP A 54 1.45 9.70 -14.25
N ARG A 55 2.49 10.31 -14.82
CA ARG A 55 2.52 10.70 -16.23
C ARG A 55 2.29 9.50 -17.16
N VAL A 56 3.09 8.44 -16.99
CA VAL A 56 3.01 7.21 -17.81
C VAL A 56 1.66 6.51 -17.60
N SER A 57 1.16 6.47 -16.36
CA SER A 57 -0.11 5.78 -16.06
C SER A 57 -1.32 6.49 -16.63
N ARG A 58 -1.35 7.82 -16.63
CA ARG A 58 -2.40 8.61 -17.28
C ARG A 58 -2.41 8.43 -18.79
N GLU A 59 -1.23 8.36 -19.41
CA GLU A 59 -1.09 8.21 -20.85
C GLU A 59 -1.52 6.82 -21.34
N HIS A 60 -1.09 5.76 -20.67
CA HIS A 60 -1.25 4.40 -21.16
C HIS A 60 -2.35 3.58 -20.48
N PHE A 61 -2.80 3.97 -19.28
CA PHE A 61 -3.76 3.19 -18.48
C PHE A 61 -4.92 4.03 -17.90
N PRO A 62 -5.55 4.94 -18.67
CA PRO A 62 -6.50 5.92 -18.13
C PRO A 62 -7.74 5.30 -17.45
N ASN A 63 -8.15 4.10 -17.86
CA ASN A 63 -9.35 3.43 -17.32
C ASN A 63 -9.08 2.56 -16.09
N SER A 64 -7.82 2.31 -15.75
CA SER A 64 -7.42 1.42 -14.66
C SER A 64 -6.43 2.07 -13.71
N TYR A 65 -6.16 3.36 -13.88
CA TYR A 65 -5.23 4.10 -13.05
C TYR A 65 -5.96 4.79 -11.89
N TYR A 66 -5.54 4.45 -10.68
CA TYR A 66 -6.04 4.98 -9.43
C TYR A 66 -4.85 5.53 -8.64
N PHE A 67 -4.96 6.78 -8.19
CA PHE A 67 -3.86 7.49 -7.54
C PHE A 67 -4.35 8.19 -6.28
N PRO A 68 -3.49 8.29 -5.24
CA PRO A 68 -3.85 9.00 -4.03
C PRO A 68 -3.94 10.50 -4.31
N GLU A 69 -4.82 11.19 -3.58
CA GLU A 69 -4.99 12.63 -3.70
C GLU A 69 -3.64 13.36 -3.54
N GLY A 70 -3.36 14.29 -4.46
CA GLY A 70 -2.11 15.05 -4.50
C GLY A 70 -0.85 14.19 -4.68
N MET A 71 -0.98 12.92 -5.08
CA MET A 71 0.13 11.95 -5.15
C MET A 71 0.78 11.70 -3.78
N ARG A 72 0.01 11.80 -2.70
CA ARG A 72 0.47 11.63 -1.31
C ARG A 72 -0.12 10.38 -0.68
N PHE A 73 0.71 9.37 -0.48
CA PHE A 73 0.26 8.13 0.14
C PHE A 73 -0.05 8.28 1.64
N SER A 74 0.38 9.38 2.26
CA SER A 74 -0.02 9.78 3.62
C SER A 74 -1.54 9.87 3.82
N ASN A 75 -2.30 10.04 2.74
CA ASN A 75 -3.77 10.10 2.74
C ASN A 75 -4.44 8.85 2.14
N SER A 76 -3.66 7.83 1.79
CA SER A 76 -4.19 6.63 1.15
C SER A 76 -4.86 5.71 2.18
N ASP A 77 -6.15 5.45 1.98
CA ASP A 77 -6.90 4.42 2.73
C ASP A 77 -6.25 3.04 2.66
N ALA A 78 -5.46 2.75 1.62
CA ALA A 78 -4.74 1.49 1.54
C ALA A 78 -3.67 1.32 2.62
N LEU A 79 -3.05 2.41 3.09
CA LEU A 79 -2.00 2.36 4.12
C LEU A 79 -2.52 2.81 5.48
N PHE A 80 -3.50 3.71 5.49
CA PHE A 80 -4.10 4.28 6.70
C PHE A 80 -5.62 4.05 6.73
N PRO A 81 -6.10 2.79 6.60
CA PRO A 81 -7.53 2.52 6.61
C PRO A 81 -8.15 2.80 7.98
N THR A 82 -9.44 3.07 7.97
CA THR A 82 -10.23 3.28 9.20
C THR A 82 -11.52 2.46 9.17
N GLY A 83 -12.15 2.28 10.34
CA GLY A 83 -13.46 1.63 10.47
C GLY A 83 -13.52 0.23 9.85
N ALA A 84 -14.62 -0.06 9.14
CA ALA A 84 -14.86 -1.36 8.52
C ALA A 84 -13.78 -1.76 7.50
N LEU A 85 -13.21 -0.78 6.77
CA LEU A 85 -12.18 -1.04 5.78
C LEU A 85 -10.90 -1.59 6.44
N ALA A 86 -10.53 -1.07 7.62
CA ALA A 86 -9.37 -1.56 8.36
C ALA A 86 -9.56 -3.03 8.77
N VAL A 87 -10.77 -3.41 9.21
CA VAL A 87 -11.10 -4.80 9.58
C VAL A 87 -11.02 -5.71 8.36
N MET A 88 -11.58 -5.30 7.22
CA MET A 88 -11.55 -6.08 5.98
C MET A 88 -10.12 -6.32 5.49
N ILE A 89 -9.27 -5.29 5.55
CA ILE A 89 -7.87 -5.40 5.15
C ILE A 89 -7.11 -6.33 6.09
N ALA A 90 -7.30 -6.20 7.40
CA ALA A 90 -6.66 -7.05 8.40
C ALA A 90 -6.97 -8.54 8.17
N ASP A 91 -8.24 -8.87 7.96
CA ASP A 91 -8.69 -10.23 7.68
C ASP A 91 -8.09 -10.77 6.36
N ALA A 92 -8.11 -9.97 5.30
CA ALA A 92 -7.53 -10.35 4.01
C ALA A 92 -6.01 -10.56 4.09
N TYR A 93 -5.31 -9.70 4.84
CA TYR A 93 -3.87 -9.82 5.08
C TYR A 93 -3.53 -11.11 5.82
N THR A 94 -4.19 -11.36 6.96
CA THR A 94 -3.95 -12.56 7.78
C THR A 94 -4.16 -13.83 6.97
N LYS A 95 -5.28 -13.94 6.24
CA LYS A 95 -5.57 -15.09 5.36
C LYS A 95 -4.48 -15.31 4.30
N GLN A 96 -3.94 -14.25 3.71
CA GLN A 96 -2.86 -14.37 2.74
C GLN A 96 -1.53 -14.79 3.37
N CYS A 97 -1.20 -14.25 4.54
CA CYS A 97 0.01 -14.64 5.25
C CYS A 97 -0.02 -16.11 5.72
N GLU A 98 -1.16 -16.59 6.22
CA GLU A 98 -1.33 -18.01 6.56
C GLU A 98 -1.09 -18.95 5.36
N LEU A 99 -1.44 -18.49 4.16
CA LEU A 99 -1.26 -19.27 2.93
C LEU A 99 0.16 -19.20 2.36
N LEU A 100 0.82 -18.03 2.44
CA LEU A 100 2.00 -17.71 1.63
C LEU A 100 3.28 -17.49 2.45
N CYS A 101 3.18 -17.20 3.74
CA CYS A 101 4.34 -16.97 4.60
C CYS A 101 4.79 -18.28 5.24
N PHE A 102 6.07 -18.61 5.08
CA PHE A 102 6.70 -19.70 5.81
C PHE A 102 7.24 -19.17 7.14
N GLY A 103 6.75 -19.71 8.26
CA GLY A 103 7.15 -19.29 9.60
C GLY A 103 6.37 -18.07 10.11
N ALA A 104 6.93 -17.40 11.12
CA ALA A 104 6.29 -16.23 11.71
C ALA A 104 6.22 -15.06 10.71
N TYR A 105 5.09 -14.36 10.72
CA TYR A 105 4.84 -13.16 9.92
C TYR A 105 4.29 -12.06 10.84
N PRO A 106 4.49 -10.78 10.50
CA PRO A 106 4.05 -9.68 11.36
C PRO A 106 2.53 -9.62 11.42
N SER A 107 1.96 -9.30 12.58
CA SER A 107 0.52 -9.08 12.70
C SER A 107 0.09 -7.84 11.91
N TRP A 108 -1.21 -7.72 11.64
CA TRP A 108 -1.72 -6.52 10.99
C TRP A 108 -1.43 -5.24 11.80
N GLU A 109 -1.48 -5.33 13.14
CA GLU A 109 -1.17 -4.21 14.04
C GLU A 109 0.29 -3.78 13.90
N GLU A 110 1.22 -4.72 13.78
CA GLU A 110 2.64 -4.43 13.54
C GLU A 110 2.86 -3.76 12.19
N VAL A 111 2.18 -4.25 11.15
CA VAL A 111 2.23 -3.64 9.80
C VAL A 111 1.68 -2.21 9.83
N ALA A 112 0.50 -2.02 10.42
CA ALA A 112 -0.14 -0.71 10.52
C ALA A 112 0.64 0.27 11.40
N ALA A 113 1.30 -0.21 12.45
CA ALA A 113 2.19 0.60 13.28
C ALA A 113 3.41 1.05 12.48
N CYS A 114 4.08 0.14 11.77
CA CYS A 114 5.24 0.45 10.92
C CYS A 114 4.91 1.54 9.89
N PHE A 115 3.76 1.45 9.20
CA PHE A 115 3.37 2.47 8.21
C PHE A 115 3.17 3.87 8.80
N LYS A 116 2.78 3.97 10.07
CA LYS A 116 2.63 5.26 10.75
C LYS A 116 3.96 5.95 10.98
N GLU A 117 5.04 5.20 11.19
CA GLU A 117 6.37 5.75 11.48
C GLU A 117 6.92 6.59 10.33
N PHE A 118 6.66 6.17 9.08
CA PHE A 118 7.12 6.88 7.89
C PHE A 118 6.01 7.66 7.16
N ARG A 119 4.83 7.82 7.77
CA ARG A 119 3.66 8.47 7.13
C ARG A 119 3.96 9.85 6.57
N GLN A 120 4.74 10.67 7.28
CA GLN A 120 5.08 12.02 6.85
C GLN A 120 5.92 12.08 5.56
N HIS A 121 6.51 10.95 5.15
CA HIS A 121 7.36 10.81 3.96
C HIS A 121 6.60 10.26 2.74
N LEU A 122 5.28 10.07 2.85
CA LEU A 122 4.43 9.40 1.85
C LEU A 122 3.59 10.33 0.97
#